data_AF-A0A1Q6TUP9-F1
#
_entry.id   AF-A0A1Q6TUP9-F1
#
_cell.length_a   1.000
_cell.length_b   1.000
_cell.length_c   1.000
_cell.angle_alpha   90.00
_cell.angle_beta   90.00
_cell.angle_gamma   90.00
#
_symmetry.space_group_name_H-M   'P 1'
#
loop_
_entity.id
_entity.type
_entity.pdbx_description
1 polymer ?
#
loop_
_entity_poly.entity_id
_entity_poly.type
_entity_poly.pdbx_seq_one_letter_code
_entity_poly.pdbx_strand_id
1 'polypeptide(L)'
;MSLVNIISAVGNNSSVYPLIVRDCGIEVPTKIAMTYNQNLKDSKQMANNALRERLIDEYGTSIVWLGGIPLMNAVADWGIKKLGYDPKVNVSLLKENGKQGLKYNIEKFKNLAPDEVKAMEKVLKNKSTYQKLLAGKFVLSTAIPIAIMGYYLPKFNFALTDKLRKKQEAVKPIVQDTLIAEKRYEMGENPSFKGLSSTLANMSTVNKMAITDGGLTIGRVGTARNKYEKMENGFKMSMMMFLNFIAPIWIAKGLDNLSGKLFNTNVNLDPMLLADKQFVKEIKDGSLQIPESNYIEYLDKNPDSKIAKLCEKYCGVKYLKNRVRDPREFVDEKKIGKFLDELRKFSKEAAASGNVDKYAKKALKVKSANILANVGISSFLLAAVLPKVTFILRKKVTGSDAEPGLMA
;
A
#
# COMPACT_ATOMS: atom_id res chain seq x y z
N MET A 1 3.73 20.09 -12.89
CA MET A 1 2.74 19.47 -11.96
C MET A 1 2.40 20.52 -10.91
N SER A 2 1.12 20.84 -10.65
CA SER A 2 0.76 21.89 -9.67
C SER A 2 0.88 21.38 -8.23
N LEU A 3 1.01 22.28 -7.25
CA LEU A 3 1.07 21.93 -5.82
C LEU A 3 -0.16 21.12 -5.37
N VAL A 4 -1.34 21.45 -5.89
CA VAL A 4 -2.59 20.72 -5.62
C VAL A 4 -2.53 19.27 -6.13
N ASN A 5 -1.92 19.03 -7.29
CA ASN A 5 -1.76 17.68 -7.82
C ASN A 5 -0.86 16.82 -6.92
N ILE A 6 0.22 17.41 -6.39
CA ILE A 6 1.13 16.72 -5.46
C ILE A 6 0.38 16.40 -4.16
N ILE A 7 -0.33 17.37 -3.58
CA ILE A 7 -1.09 17.18 -2.33
C ILE A 7 -2.18 16.12 -2.52
N SER A 8 -2.94 16.17 -3.62
CA SER A 8 -3.94 15.13 -3.94
C SER A 8 -3.30 13.75 -4.09
N ALA A 9 -2.17 13.64 -4.81
CA ALA A 9 -1.47 12.37 -4.98
C ALA A 9 -0.96 11.78 -3.66
N VAL A 10 -0.50 12.63 -2.74
CA VAL A 10 -0.01 12.25 -1.40
C VAL A 10 -1.17 11.97 -0.43
N GLY A 11 -2.32 12.62 -0.58
CA GLY A 11 -3.52 12.36 0.22
C GLY A 11 -4.31 11.12 -0.23
N ASN A 12 -4.04 10.61 -1.42
CA ASN A 12 -4.69 9.42 -1.95
C ASN A 12 -4.08 8.16 -1.33
N ASN A 13 -4.68 7.67 -0.24
CA ASN A 13 -4.25 6.43 0.43
C ASN A 13 -4.35 5.17 -0.44
N SER A 14 -4.98 5.22 -1.62
CA SER A 14 -4.97 4.11 -2.60
C SER A 14 -3.80 4.18 -3.58
N SER A 15 -3.01 5.25 -3.54
CA SER A 15 -1.80 5.46 -4.33
C SER A 15 -0.57 4.89 -3.64
N VAL A 16 0.45 4.56 -4.42
CA VAL A 16 1.78 4.17 -3.92
C VAL A 16 2.63 5.40 -3.54
N TYR A 17 2.31 6.56 -4.10
CA TYR A 17 3.07 7.81 -3.90
C TYR A 17 3.26 8.22 -2.43
N PRO A 18 2.22 8.21 -1.57
CA PRO A 18 2.38 8.58 -0.17
C PRO A 18 3.39 7.68 0.54
N LEU A 19 3.37 6.37 0.23
CA LEU A 19 4.29 5.38 0.78
C LEU A 19 5.71 5.60 0.27
N ILE A 20 5.92 5.88 -1.01
CA ILE A 20 7.28 6.15 -1.53
C ILE A 20 7.88 7.41 -0.89
N VAL A 21 7.13 8.51 -0.89
CA VAL A 21 7.61 9.80 -0.36
C VAL A 21 7.90 9.69 1.13
N ARG A 22 7.01 9.05 1.89
CA ARG A 22 7.18 8.88 3.32
C ARG A 22 8.26 7.86 3.64
N ASP A 23 8.13 6.65 3.13
CA ASP A 23 8.95 5.51 3.53
C ASP A 23 10.38 5.71 3.00
N CYS A 24 10.57 5.95 1.69
CA CYS A 24 11.91 6.11 1.11
C CYS A 24 12.51 7.51 1.34
N GLY A 25 11.69 8.56 1.39
CA GLY A 25 12.16 9.95 1.44
C GLY A 25 12.37 10.50 2.85
N ILE A 26 11.58 10.07 3.83
CA ILE A 26 11.60 10.64 5.19
C ILE A 26 11.99 9.56 6.21
N GLU A 27 11.30 8.43 6.19
CA GLU A 27 11.39 7.41 7.22
C GLU A 27 12.72 6.66 7.18
N VAL A 28 13.11 6.12 6.02
CA VAL A 28 14.36 5.36 5.85
C VAL A 28 15.59 6.19 6.23
N PRO A 29 15.81 7.41 5.67
CA PRO A 29 16.95 8.24 6.07
C PRO A 29 16.97 8.57 7.57
N THR A 30 15.82 8.90 8.15
CA THR A 30 15.72 9.23 9.58
C THR A 30 16.04 8.03 10.45
N LYS A 31 15.51 6.85 10.13
CA LYS A 31 15.80 5.59 10.84
C LYS A 31 17.28 5.24 10.77
N ILE A 32 17.90 5.37 9.61
CA ILE A 32 19.33 5.13 9.39
C ILE A 32 20.17 6.04 10.30
N ALA A 33 19.88 7.34 10.29
CA ALA A 33 20.59 8.32 11.13
C ALA A 33 20.38 8.06 12.63
N MET A 34 19.16 7.77 13.06
CA MET A 34 18.85 7.46 14.45
C MET A 34 19.51 6.17 14.93
N THR A 35 19.50 5.12 14.11
CA THR A 35 20.19 3.85 14.41
C THR A 35 21.70 4.08 14.58
N TYR A 36 22.33 4.86 13.70
CA TYR A 36 23.75 5.21 13.83
C TYR A 36 24.03 5.96 15.14
N ASN A 37 23.31 7.05 15.39
CA ASN A 37 23.51 7.90 16.57
C ASN A 37 23.25 7.15 17.89
N GLN A 38 22.31 6.21 17.89
CA GLN A 38 22.01 5.40 19.06
C GLN A 38 23.13 4.40 19.36
N ASN A 39 23.63 3.68 18.35
CA ASN A 39 24.70 2.70 18.52
C ASN A 39 26.08 3.35 18.72
N LEU A 40 26.25 4.63 18.37
CA LEU A 40 27.45 5.40 18.68
C LEU A 40 27.70 5.52 20.19
N LYS A 41 26.65 5.40 21.02
CA LYS A 41 26.76 5.44 22.49
C LYS A 41 27.54 4.25 23.04
N ASP A 42 27.52 3.12 22.34
CA ASP A 42 28.29 1.94 22.70
C ASP A 42 29.69 1.96 22.04
N SER A 43 29.77 2.05 20.71
CA SER A 43 31.05 2.25 20.02
C SER A 43 30.90 2.68 18.55
N LYS A 44 31.96 3.30 18.01
CA LYS A 44 32.02 3.68 16.58
C LYS A 44 31.94 2.46 15.65
N GLN A 45 32.51 1.33 16.06
CA GLN A 45 32.46 0.09 15.28
C GLN A 45 31.04 -0.50 15.26
N MET A 46 30.35 -0.51 16.42
CA MET A 46 28.95 -0.93 16.53
C MET A 46 28.04 -0.06 15.65
N ALA A 47 28.23 1.27 15.73
CA ALA A 47 27.48 2.22 14.92
C ALA A 47 27.66 2.01 13.42
N ASN A 48 28.89 1.78 12.94
CA ASN A 48 29.15 1.55 11.51
C ASN A 48 28.53 0.23 11.01
N ASN A 49 28.56 -0.83 11.83
CA ASN A 49 27.94 -2.10 11.48
C ASN A 49 26.41 -1.99 11.46
N ALA A 50 25.81 -1.37 12.48
CA ALA A 50 24.36 -1.12 12.55
C ALA A 50 23.89 -0.23 11.39
N LEU A 51 24.65 0.80 11.03
CA LEU A 51 24.36 1.67 9.88
C LEU A 51 24.33 0.87 8.57
N ARG A 52 25.36 0.05 8.30
CA ARG A 52 25.40 -0.80 7.10
C ARG A 52 24.23 -1.79 7.08
N GLU A 53 24.01 -2.51 8.18
CA GLU A 53 22.90 -3.47 8.25
C GLU A 53 21.58 -2.77 7.97
N ARG A 54 21.35 -1.59 8.56
CA ARG A 54 20.12 -0.80 8.37
C ARG A 54 19.97 -0.27 6.94
N LEU A 55 21.05 0.17 6.31
CA LEU A 55 21.04 0.62 4.91
C LEU A 55 20.62 -0.51 3.96
N ILE A 56 21.28 -1.66 4.07
CA ILE A 56 20.99 -2.84 3.23
C ILE A 56 19.57 -3.34 3.48
N ASP A 57 19.14 -3.36 4.75
CA ASP A 57 17.82 -3.86 5.13
C ASP A 57 16.68 -2.96 4.63
N GLU A 58 16.75 -1.64 4.88
CA GLU A 58 15.66 -0.71 4.56
C GLU A 58 15.63 -0.41 3.03
N TYR A 59 16.78 -0.18 2.37
CA TYR A 59 16.80 0.03 0.91
C TYR A 59 16.65 -1.27 0.12
N GLY A 60 17.20 -2.40 0.60
CA GLY A 60 17.01 -3.70 -0.05
C GLY A 60 15.53 -4.13 -0.04
N THR A 61 14.84 -3.91 1.07
CA THR A 61 13.37 -4.09 1.17
C THR A 61 12.66 -3.17 0.18
N SER A 62 13.04 -1.89 0.11
CA SER A 62 12.45 -0.92 -0.83
C SER A 62 12.63 -1.32 -2.30
N ILE A 63 13.79 -1.85 -2.68
CA ILE A 63 14.07 -2.34 -4.05
C ILE A 63 13.16 -3.52 -4.41
N VAL A 64 13.02 -4.49 -3.51
CA VAL A 64 12.16 -5.65 -3.76
C VAL A 64 10.69 -5.22 -3.85
N TRP A 65 10.28 -4.25 -3.05
CA TRP A 65 8.92 -3.72 -3.08
C TRP A 65 8.62 -2.92 -4.36
N LEU A 66 9.50 -1.98 -4.73
CA LEU A 66 9.34 -1.10 -5.89
C LEU A 66 9.61 -1.78 -7.23
N GLY A 67 10.51 -2.77 -7.27
CA GLY A 67 10.93 -3.43 -8.52
C GLY A 67 10.60 -4.92 -8.55
N GLY A 68 10.85 -5.64 -7.45
CA GLY A 68 10.63 -7.09 -7.37
C GLY A 68 9.17 -7.50 -7.49
N ILE A 69 8.25 -6.85 -6.75
CA ILE A 69 6.80 -7.15 -6.82
C ILE A 69 6.24 -6.87 -8.23
N PRO A 70 6.50 -5.70 -8.86
CA PRO A 70 6.09 -5.47 -10.25
C PRO A 70 6.68 -6.47 -11.24
N LEU A 71 7.95 -6.82 -11.10
CA LEU A 71 8.62 -7.81 -11.95
C LEU A 71 7.94 -9.18 -11.84
N MET A 72 7.71 -9.68 -10.62
CA MET A 72 7.04 -10.97 -10.40
C MET A 72 5.60 -10.97 -10.92
N ASN A 73 4.88 -9.85 -10.78
CA ASN A 73 3.57 -9.69 -11.42
C ASN A 73 3.65 -9.77 -12.94
N ALA A 74 4.65 -9.12 -13.56
CA ALA A 74 4.85 -9.14 -15.01
C ALA A 74 5.21 -10.54 -15.53
N VAL A 75 6.07 -11.27 -14.81
CA VAL A 75 6.44 -12.67 -15.13
C VAL A 75 5.20 -13.57 -15.04
N ALA A 76 4.41 -13.44 -13.98
CA ALA A 76 3.18 -14.21 -13.84
C ALA A 76 2.15 -13.86 -14.95
N ASP A 77 1.99 -12.58 -15.27
CA ASP A 77 1.10 -12.13 -16.36
C ASP A 77 1.54 -12.66 -17.71
N TRP A 78 2.84 -12.67 -17.98
CA TRP A 78 3.40 -13.28 -19.19
C TRP A 78 3.09 -14.78 -19.27
N GLY A 79 3.24 -15.52 -18.16
CA GLY A 79 2.89 -16.94 -18.11
C GLY A 79 1.41 -17.20 -18.35
N ILE A 80 0.53 -16.44 -17.69
CA ILE A 80 -0.94 -16.54 -17.86
C ILE A 80 -1.34 -16.25 -19.31
N LYS A 81 -0.75 -15.22 -19.93
CA LYS A 81 -0.96 -14.87 -21.34
C LYS A 81 -0.47 -15.96 -22.28
N LYS A 82 0.66 -16.62 -22.01
CA LYS A 82 1.14 -17.77 -22.80
C LYS A 82 0.18 -18.96 -22.77
N LEU A 83 -0.51 -19.17 -21.65
CA LEU A 83 -1.61 -20.14 -21.55
C LEU A 83 -2.90 -19.67 -22.24
N GLY A 84 -2.85 -18.47 -22.84
CA GLY A 84 -3.91 -17.82 -23.58
C GLY A 84 -5.05 -17.30 -22.71
N TYR A 85 -4.81 -17.04 -21.43
CA TYR A 85 -5.77 -16.35 -20.56
C TYR A 85 -5.40 -14.87 -20.46
N ASP A 86 -6.41 -14.01 -20.25
CA ASP A 86 -6.16 -12.60 -19.94
C ASP A 86 -6.11 -12.41 -18.42
N PRO A 87 -4.95 -12.08 -17.82
CA PRO A 87 -4.81 -11.92 -16.37
C PRO A 87 -5.58 -10.72 -15.80
N LYS A 88 -6.19 -9.88 -16.64
CA LYS A 88 -7.04 -8.76 -16.21
C LYS A 88 -8.45 -9.19 -15.81
N VAL A 89 -8.92 -10.39 -16.19
CA VAL A 89 -10.27 -10.84 -15.85
C VAL A 89 -10.39 -10.98 -14.33
N ASN A 90 -11.20 -10.12 -13.73
CA ASN A 90 -11.36 -9.99 -12.30
C ASN A 90 -12.18 -11.17 -11.74
N VAL A 91 -11.67 -11.86 -10.72
CA VAL A 91 -12.35 -13.07 -10.21
C VAL A 91 -13.63 -12.78 -9.45
N SER A 92 -13.92 -11.51 -9.12
CA SER A 92 -15.20 -11.13 -8.53
C SER A 92 -16.36 -11.32 -9.52
N LEU A 93 -16.09 -11.25 -10.83
CA LEU A 93 -17.08 -11.52 -11.87
C LEU A 93 -17.57 -12.98 -11.84
N LEU A 94 -16.74 -13.90 -11.31
CA LEU A 94 -17.09 -15.33 -11.19
C LEU A 94 -18.17 -15.60 -10.15
N LYS A 95 -18.42 -14.66 -9.22
CA LYS A 95 -19.49 -14.80 -8.22
C LYS A 95 -20.89 -14.69 -8.85
N GLU A 96 -20.98 -14.29 -10.13
CA GLU A 96 -22.19 -14.09 -10.95
C GLU A 96 -23.28 -13.26 -10.24
N ASN A 97 -23.68 -12.14 -10.83
CA ASN A 97 -24.82 -11.39 -10.33
C ASN A 97 -25.56 -10.73 -11.50
N GLY A 98 -26.78 -10.25 -11.26
CA GLY A 98 -27.64 -9.65 -12.28
C GLY A 98 -27.16 -8.31 -12.85
N LYS A 99 -25.99 -7.80 -12.41
CA LYS A 99 -25.46 -6.50 -12.85
C LYS A 99 -24.07 -6.58 -13.50
N GLN A 100 -23.22 -7.52 -13.08
CA GLN A 100 -21.78 -7.60 -13.38
C GLN A 100 -21.20 -9.03 -13.26
N GLY A 101 -22.01 -10.07 -13.50
CA GLY A 101 -21.48 -11.44 -13.63
C GLY A 101 -20.63 -11.64 -14.88
N LEU A 102 -19.79 -12.67 -14.91
CA LEU A 102 -19.02 -13.03 -16.10
C LEU A 102 -19.96 -13.34 -17.27
N LYS A 103 -21.03 -14.10 -17.04
CA LYS A 103 -22.04 -14.40 -18.08
C LYS A 103 -22.76 -13.13 -18.56
N TYR A 104 -23.20 -12.31 -17.61
CA TYR A 104 -23.89 -11.05 -17.90
C TYR A 104 -23.01 -10.11 -18.73
N ASN A 105 -21.73 -9.96 -18.36
CA ASN A 105 -20.80 -9.11 -19.10
C ASN A 105 -20.49 -9.67 -20.50
N ILE A 106 -20.33 -11.00 -20.64
CA ILE A 106 -20.13 -11.64 -21.96
C ILE A 106 -21.30 -11.29 -22.89
N GLU A 107 -22.53 -11.45 -22.42
CA GLU A 107 -23.73 -11.18 -23.21
C GLU A 107 -23.87 -9.70 -23.55
N LYS A 108 -23.79 -8.83 -22.54
CA LYS A 108 -23.95 -7.38 -22.70
C LYS A 108 -22.93 -6.75 -23.64
N PHE A 109 -21.66 -7.19 -23.54
CA PHE A 109 -20.55 -6.56 -24.25
C PHE A 109 -20.13 -7.31 -25.52
N LYS A 110 -20.85 -8.37 -25.93
CA LYS A 110 -20.51 -9.24 -27.06
C LYS A 110 -20.14 -8.48 -28.34
N ASN A 111 -20.91 -7.44 -28.66
CA ASN A 111 -20.72 -6.63 -29.87
C ASN A 111 -19.93 -5.32 -29.60
N LEU A 112 -19.71 -4.97 -28.33
CA LEU A 112 -19.07 -3.71 -27.92
C LEU A 112 -17.57 -3.87 -27.62
N ALA A 113 -17.18 -5.07 -27.17
CA ALA A 113 -15.82 -5.42 -26.78
C ALA A 113 -15.53 -6.91 -27.08
N PRO A 114 -15.57 -7.33 -28.37
CA PRO A 114 -15.54 -8.74 -28.74
C PRO A 114 -14.26 -9.47 -28.31
N ASP A 115 -13.11 -8.78 -28.29
CA ASP A 115 -11.83 -9.40 -27.90
C ASP A 115 -11.76 -9.65 -26.39
N GLU A 116 -12.20 -8.69 -25.58
CA GLU A 116 -12.38 -8.86 -24.13
C GLU A 116 -13.38 -9.98 -23.81
N VAL A 117 -14.47 -10.06 -24.57
CA VAL A 117 -15.50 -11.09 -24.39
C VAL A 117 -14.94 -12.48 -24.69
N LYS A 118 -14.19 -12.66 -25.77
CA LYS A 118 -13.51 -13.94 -26.06
C LYS A 118 -12.60 -14.38 -24.90
N ALA A 119 -11.86 -13.45 -24.30
CA ALA A 119 -11.01 -13.74 -23.15
C ALA A 119 -11.85 -14.19 -21.93
N MET A 120 -12.96 -13.50 -21.66
CA MET A 120 -13.89 -13.87 -20.59
C MET A 120 -14.57 -15.23 -20.83
N GLU A 121 -14.96 -15.55 -22.07
CA GLU A 121 -15.55 -16.84 -22.43
C GLU A 121 -14.59 -18.01 -22.14
N LYS A 122 -13.30 -17.83 -22.44
CA LYS A 122 -12.29 -18.84 -22.10
C LYS A 122 -12.16 -19.05 -20.60
N VAL A 123 -12.22 -17.96 -19.82
CA VAL A 123 -12.25 -18.01 -18.36
C VAL A 123 -13.53 -18.70 -17.87
N LEU A 124 -14.69 -18.40 -18.47
CA LEU A 124 -15.98 -19.02 -18.13
C LEU A 124 -15.94 -20.55 -18.31
N LYS A 125 -15.28 -21.04 -19.37
CA LYS A 125 -15.11 -22.47 -19.64
C LYS A 125 -14.12 -23.15 -18.68
N ASN A 126 -13.14 -22.41 -18.16
CA ASN A 126 -12.03 -22.96 -17.37
C ASN A 126 -11.84 -22.26 -16.02
N LYS A 127 -12.93 -21.97 -15.30
CA LYS A 127 -12.93 -21.15 -14.07
C LYS A 127 -11.90 -21.59 -13.04
N SER A 128 -11.86 -22.89 -12.72
CA SER A 128 -10.96 -23.47 -11.71
C SER A 128 -9.48 -23.27 -12.08
N THR A 129 -9.12 -23.55 -13.33
CA THR A 129 -7.76 -23.36 -13.85
C THR A 129 -7.36 -21.89 -13.76
N TYR A 130 -8.21 -20.98 -14.22
CA TYR A 130 -7.93 -19.55 -14.17
C TYR A 130 -7.78 -19.02 -12.74
N GLN A 131 -8.63 -19.47 -11.80
CA GLN A 131 -8.51 -19.13 -10.38
C GLN A 131 -7.19 -19.64 -9.78
N LYS A 132 -6.77 -20.87 -10.11
CA LYS A 132 -5.47 -21.41 -9.68
C LYS A 132 -4.30 -20.61 -10.24
N LEU A 133 -4.36 -20.19 -11.51
CA LEU A 133 -3.34 -19.35 -12.15
C LEU A 133 -3.22 -17.98 -11.46
N LEU A 134 -4.34 -17.34 -11.15
CA LEU A 134 -4.33 -16.06 -10.43
C LEU A 134 -3.89 -16.19 -8.97
N ALA A 135 -4.26 -17.30 -8.31
CA ALA A 135 -3.72 -17.62 -6.99
C ALA A 135 -2.20 -17.81 -7.05
N GLY A 136 -1.70 -18.53 -8.07
CA GLY A 136 -0.27 -18.69 -8.34
C GLY A 136 0.42 -17.34 -8.58
N LYS A 137 -0.17 -16.46 -9.39
CA LYS A 137 0.30 -15.08 -9.58
C LYS A 137 0.42 -14.35 -8.25
N PHE A 138 -0.61 -14.40 -7.41
CA PHE A 138 -0.60 -13.76 -6.10
C PHE A 138 0.51 -14.32 -5.20
N VAL A 139 0.66 -15.65 -5.15
CA VAL A 139 1.74 -16.31 -4.37
C VAL A 139 3.10 -15.87 -4.89
N LEU A 140 3.33 -15.88 -6.21
CA LEU A 140 4.59 -15.45 -6.81
C LEU A 140 4.89 -13.97 -6.52
N SER A 141 3.89 -13.08 -6.61
CA SER A 141 4.06 -11.65 -6.39
C SER A 141 4.10 -11.23 -4.92
N THR A 142 3.89 -12.17 -3.98
CA THR A 142 3.75 -11.87 -2.55
C THR A 142 4.68 -12.73 -1.71
N ALA A 143 4.58 -14.06 -1.80
CA ALA A 143 5.36 -14.99 -0.98
C ALA A 143 6.85 -14.95 -1.32
N ILE A 144 7.23 -14.85 -2.60
CA ILE A 144 8.65 -14.73 -2.98
C ILE A 144 9.24 -13.41 -2.48
N PRO A 145 8.63 -12.24 -2.73
CA PRO A 145 9.06 -10.98 -2.12
C PRO A 145 9.15 -11.04 -0.58
N ILE A 146 8.15 -11.62 0.10
CA ILE A 146 8.18 -11.83 1.55
C ILE A 146 9.40 -12.68 1.95
N ALA A 147 9.65 -13.80 1.27
CA ALA A 147 10.78 -14.66 1.58
C ALA A 147 12.11 -13.95 1.34
N ILE A 148 12.24 -13.19 0.25
CA ILE A 148 13.44 -12.39 -0.03
C ILE A 148 13.65 -11.36 1.07
N MET A 149 12.66 -10.51 1.37
CA MET A 149 12.81 -9.40 2.31
C MET A 149 12.85 -9.84 3.78
N GLY A 150 12.13 -10.90 4.13
CA GLY A 150 11.96 -11.36 5.51
C GLY A 150 12.91 -12.48 5.93
N TYR A 151 13.49 -13.22 4.97
CA TYR A 151 14.36 -14.34 5.29
C TYR A 151 15.73 -14.24 4.63
N TYR A 152 15.79 -14.15 3.29
CA TYR A 152 17.07 -14.20 2.58
C TYR A 152 17.90 -12.92 2.75
N LEU A 153 17.27 -11.75 2.67
CA LEU A 153 17.94 -10.46 2.83
C LEU A 153 18.52 -10.30 4.24
N PRO A 154 17.79 -10.57 5.35
CA PRO A 154 18.37 -10.57 6.69
C PRO A 154 19.53 -11.54 6.83
N LYS A 155 19.39 -12.80 6.39
CA LYS A 155 20.46 -13.80 6.47
C LYS A 155 21.71 -13.39 5.70
N PHE A 156 21.55 -12.86 4.49
CA PHE A 156 22.66 -12.34 3.70
C PHE A 156 23.35 -11.18 4.42
N ASN A 157 22.57 -10.25 4.97
CA ASN A 157 23.07 -9.09 5.69
C ASN A 157 23.86 -9.49 6.95
N PHE A 158 23.33 -10.44 7.73
CA PHE A 158 24.01 -10.98 8.92
C PHE A 158 25.30 -11.71 8.55
N ALA A 159 25.27 -12.57 7.53
CA ALA A 159 26.47 -13.28 7.07
C ALA A 159 27.57 -12.31 6.56
N LEU A 160 27.17 -11.22 5.90
CA LEU A 160 28.09 -10.16 5.51
C LEU A 160 28.70 -9.47 6.74
N THR A 161 27.90 -9.18 7.76
CA THR A 161 28.38 -8.62 9.03
C THR A 161 29.39 -9.53 9.70
N ASP A 162 29.08 -10.82 9.84
CA ASP A 162 29.97 -11.79 10.47
C ASP A 162 31.30 -11.91 9.72
N LYS A 163 31.25 -11.95 8.39
CA LYS A 163 32.45 -11.98 7.54
C LYS A 163 33.32 -10.74 7.74
N LEU A 164 32.71 -9.56 7.87
CA LEU A 164 33.44 -8.30 8.09
C LEU A 164 33.99 -8.20 9.51
N ARG A 165 33.25 -8.65 10.52
CA ARG A 165 33.73 -8.73 11.91
C ARG A 165 34.92 -9.65 12.04
N LYS A 166 34.86 -10.86 11.48
CA LYS A 166 36.00 -11.80 11.46
C LYS A 166 37.24 -11.20 10.81
N LYS A 167 37.08 -10.45 9.71
CA LYS A 167 38.20 -9.73 9.07
C LYS A 167 38.76 -8.60 9.93
N GLN A 168 37.92 -7.91 10.70
CA GLN A 168 38.34 -6.82 11.60
C GLN A 168 39.02 -7.36 12.88
N GLU A 169 38.53 -8.49 13.39
CA GLU A 169 39.09 -9.20 14.54
C GLU A 169 40.42 -9.87 14.19
N ALA A 170 40.56 -10.40 12.95
CA ALA A 170 41.82 -10.96 12.43
C ALA A 170 42.96 -9.93 12.22
N VAL A 171 42.71 -8.63 12.41
CA VAL A 171 43.72 -7.55 12.33
C VAL A 171 44.19 -7.09 13.73
N LYS A 172 43.69 -7.69 14.82
CA LYS A 172 44.24 -7.53 16.18
C LYS A 172 44.98 -8.82 16.59
N PRO A 173 46.07 -8.76 17.40
CA PRO A 173 46.77 -9.96 17.82
C PRO A 173 45.87 -10.84 18.69
N ILE A 174 46.07 -12.13 18.51
CA ILE A 174 45.22 -13.26 18.94
C ILE A 174 45.07 -13.31 20.46
N VAL A 175 43.82 -13.43 20.94
CA VAL A 175 43.51 -14.35 22.03
C VAL A 175 42.31 -15.19 21.58
N GLN A 176 42.54 -16.49 21.57
CA GLN A 176 41.63 -17.52 21.17
C GLN A 176 40.74 -17.86 22.37
N ASP A 177 39.43 -17.91 22.19
CA ASP A 177 38.69 -19.01 22.81
C ASP A 177 37.43 -19.39 22.03
N THR A 178 37.18 -20.69 22.09
CA THR A 178 36.30 -21.45 21.20
C THR A 178 34.96 -21.63 21.86
N LEU A 179 33.84 -21.35 21.17
CA LEU A 179 32.58 -22.08 21.41
C LEU A 179 31.83 -22.27 20.09
N ILE A 180 31.89 -23.51 19.59
CA ILE A 180 31.06 -24.00 18.50
C ILE A 180 29.67 -24.27 19.10
N ALA A 181 28.65 -23.59 18.58
CA ALA A 181 27.27 -24.00 18.75
C ALA A 181 26.69 -24.28 17.35
N GLU A 182 26.77 -25.54 16.95
CA GLU A 182 26.04 -26.07 15.80
C GLU A 182 24.55 -26.07 16.14
N LYS A 183 23.80 -25.05 15.68
CA LYS A 183 22.34 -25.11 15.66
C LYS A 183 21.87 -25.61 14.30
N ARG A 184 21.52 -26.89 14.24
CA ARG A 184 20.59 -27.41 13.24
C ARG A 184 19.27 -26.66 13.42
N TYR A 185 18.81 -25.99 12.37
CA TYR A 185 17.46 -25.45 12.32
C TYR A 185 16.67 -26.16 11.24
N GLU A 186 15.61 -26.82 11.70
CA GLU A 186 14.60 -27.41 10.84
C GLU A 186 13.95 -26.33 9.98
N MET A 187 13.74 -26.68 8.72
CA MET A 187 13.01 -25.90 7.75
C MET A 187 11.54 -25.95 8.17
N GLY A 188 11.12 -24.99 9.00
CA GLY A 188 9.73 -24.83 9.40
C GLY A 188 8.83 -24.75 8.16
N GLU A 189 7.73 -25.49 8.20
CA GLU A 189 6.82 -25.72 7.08
C GLU A 189 6.47 -24.42 6.33
N ASN A 190 6.51 -24.50 4.99
CA ASN A 190 5.97 -23.47 4.12
C ASN A 190 4.62 -23.00 4.68
N PRO A 191 4.41 -21.69 4.93
CA PRO A 191 3.15 -21.21 5.48
C PRO A 191 2.00 -21.71 4.59
N SER A 192 1.15 -22.58 5.16
CA SER A 192 0.07 -23.19 4.42
C SER A 192 -1.02 -22.13 4.21
N PHE A 193 -1.09 -21.60 2.99
CA PHE A 193 -2.15 -20.68 2.57
C PHE A 193 -3.37 -21.45 2.05
N LYS A 194 -3.96 -22.32 2.89
CA LYS A 194 -5.23 -22.99 2.55
C LYS A 194 -6.38 -21.99 2.71
N GLY A 195 -6.90 -21.48 1.58
CA GLY A 195 -8.09 -20.61 1.53
C GLY A 195 -7.96 -19.32 0.70
N LEU A 196 -6.82 -19.09 0.04
CA LEU A 196 -6.37 -17.76 -0.38
C LEU A 196 -6.73 -17.29 -1.81
N SER A 197 -7.52 -18.04 -2.60
CA SER A 197 -7.47 -17.84 -4.07
C SER A 197 -8.35 -16.72 -4.65
N SER A 198 -9.56 -16.49 -4.14
CA SER A 198 -10.50 -15.54 -4.78
C SER A 198 -10.54 -14.16 -4.12
N THR A 199 -10.39 -14.09 -2.79
CA THR A 199 -10.42 -12.83 -2.03
C THR A 199 -9.13 -12.02 -2.21
N LEU A 200 -7.98 -12.67 -2.44
CA LEU A 200 -6.68 -11.98 -2.54
C LEU A 200 -6.29 -11.55 -3.96
N ALA A 201 -6.78 -12.22 -5.00
CA ALA A 201 -6.51 -11.83 -6.39
C ALA A 201 -7.02 -10.41 -6.72
N ASN A 202 -8.10 -9.98 -6.06
CA ASN A 202 -8.78 -8.69 -6.30
C ASN A 202 -8.49 -7.62 -5.23
N MET A 203 -7.53 -7.85 -4.34
CA MET A 203 -7.19 -6.87 -3.32
C MET A 203 -6.62 -5.60 -3.94
N SER A 204 -6.98 -4.45 -3.35
CA SER A 204 -6.33 -3.18 -3.64
C SER A 204 -4.83 -3.28 -3.38
N THR A 205 -4.05 -2.41 -4.02
CA THR A 205 -2.59 -2.32 -3.81
C THR A 205 -2.27 -2.20 -2.32
N VAL A 206 -3.04 -1.41 -1.56
CA VAL A 206 -2.88 -1.22 -0.11
C VAL A 206 -3.01 -2.53 0.67
N ASN A 207 -4.03 -3.33 0.37
CA ASN A 207 -4.25 -4.59 1.07
C ASN A 207 -3.14 -5.61 0.73
N LYS A 208 -2.66 -5.63 -0.52
CA LYS A 208 -1.51 -6.47 -0.91
C LYS A 208 -0.24 -6.05 -0.17
N MET A 209 -0.02 -4.75 -0.02
CA MET A 209 1.12 -4.21 0.73
C MET A 209 1.01 -4.56 2.22
N ALA A 210 -0.15 -4.40 2.84
CA ALA A 210 -0.37 -4.80 4.23
C ALA A 210 -0.12 -6.30 4.48
N ILE A 211 -0.51 -7.17 3.55
CA ILE A 211 -0.23 -8.62 3.63
C ILE A 211 1.27 -8.89 3.45
N THR A 212 1.92 -8.20 2.52
CA THR A 212 3.37 -8.31 2.31
C THR A 212 4.14 -7.91 3.58
N ASP A 213 3.75 -6.81 4.22
CA ASP A 213 4.37 -6.34 5.47
C ASP A 213 4.07 -7.27 6.66
N GLY A 214 2.87 -7.87 6.70
CA GLY A 214 2.53 -8.91 7.67
C GLY A 214 3.41 -10.16 7.51
N GLY A 215 3.61 -10.61 6.27
CA GLY A 215 4.52 -11.72 5.97
C GLY A 215 5.99 -11.39 6.28
N LEU A 216 6.43 -10.17 5.95
CA LEU A 216 7.75 -9.64 6.33
C LEU A 216 7.94 -9.73 7.85
N THR A 217 6.89 -9.40 8.62
CA THR A 217 6.92 -9.44 10.09
C THR A 217 7.22 -10.84 10.59
N ILE A 218 6.53 -11.84 10.07
CA ILE A 218 6.76 -13.25 10.41
C ILE A 218 8.19 -13.66 10.06
N GLY A 219 8.67 -13.31 8.85
CA GLY A 219 10.02 -13.64 8.41
C GLY A 219 11.12 -13.05 9.31
N ARG A 220 11.02 -11.75 9.64
CA ARG A 220 12.02 -11.05 10.47
C ARG A 220 12.00 -11.49 11.93
N VAL A 221 10.83 -11.85 12.47
CA VAL A 221 10.71 -12.45 13.79
C VAL A 221 11.30 -13.88 13.79
N GLY A 222 11.13 -14.63 12.70
CA GLY A 222 11.66 -15.98 12.55
C GLY A 222 13.17 -16.05 12.31
N THR A 223 13.78 -15.01 11.74
CA THR A 223 15.22 -14.94 11.45
C THR A 223 16.06 -14.19 12.48
N ALA A 224 15.43 -13.64 13.53
CA ALA A 224 16.13 -12.96 14.61
C ALA A 224 17.20 -13.86 15.26
N ARG A 225 18.37 -13.29 15.57
CA ARG A 225 19.53 -14.01 16.13
C ARG A 225 19.32 -14.38 17.60
N ASN A 226 18.56 -13.57 18.34
CA ASN A 226 18.26 -13.83 19.75
C ASN A 226 16.84 -13.38 20.15
N LYS A 227 16.44 -13.73 21.39
CA LYS A 227 15.10 -13.44 21.93
C LYS A 227 14.77 -11.95 21.99
N TYR A 228 15.79 -11.10 22.19
CA TYR A 228 15.62 -9.66 22.32
C TYR A 228 15.42 -9.00 20.94
N GLU A 229 16.20 -9.41 19.95
CA GLU A 229 16.00 -9.02 18.54
C GLU A 229 14.63 -9.49 18.04
N LYS A 230 14.20 -10.70 18.42
CA LYS A 230 12.87 -11.24 18.08
C LYS A 230 11.74 -10.36 18.64
N MET A 231 11.81 -10.01 19.91
CA MET A 231 10.83 -9.15 20.58
C MET A 231 10.82 -7.74 19.97
N GLU A 232 12.00 -7.16 19.74
CA GLU A 232 12.12 -5.83 19.16
C GLU A 232 11.56 -5.79 17.73
N ASN A 233 11.91 -6.77 16.89
CA ASN A 233 11.37 -6.91 15.53
C ASN A 233 9.85 -7.06 15.56
N GLY A 234 9.31 -7.93 16.44
CA GLY A 234 7.86 -8.12 16.58
C GLY A 234 7.13 -6.82 16.95
N PHE A 235 7.66 -6.08 17.93
CA PHE A 235 7.10 -4.79 18.35
C PHE A 235 7.20 -3.72 17.25
N LYS A 236 8.41 -3.46 16.73
CA LYS A 236 8.66 -2.44 15.69
C LYS A 236 7.74 -2.67 14.50
N MET A 237 7.65 -3.91 14.02
CA MET A 237 6.91 -4.22 12.81
C MET A 237 5.40 -4.18 13.00
N SER A 238 4.88 -4.68 14.12
CA SER A 238 3.45 -4.58 14.43
C SER A 238 3.00 -3.12 14.52
N MET A 239 3.83 -2.27 15.14
CA MET A 239 3.58 -0.84 15.22
C MET A 239 3.72 -0.15 13.85
N MET A 240 4.69 -0.54 13.03
CA MET A 240 4.79 -0.04 11.65
C MET A 240 3.54 -0.38 10.84
N MET A 241 3.01 -1.61 10.94
CA MET A 241 1.76 -1.99 10.26
C MET A 241 0.59 -1.11 10.71
N PHE A 242 0.44 -0.90 12.02
CA PHE A 242 -0.58 0.00 12.55
C PHE A 242 -0.42 1.44 12.04
N LEU A 243 0.79 1.98 12.12
CA LEU A 243 1.09 3.35 11.71
C LEU A 243 1.06 3.57 10.18
N ASN A 244 1.23 2.52 9.38
CA ASN A 244 1.16 2.59 7.92
C ASN A 244 -0.27 2.47 7.39
N PHE A 245 -1.09 1.58 7.96
CA PHE A 245 -2.37 1.21 7.36
C PHE A 245 -3.60 1.68 8.16
N ILE A 246 -3.47 1.90 9.47
CA ILE A 246 -4.60 2.21 10.34
C ILE A 246 -4.54 3.66 10.82
N ALA A 247 -3.42 4.07 11.44
CA ALA A 247 -3.27 5.41 12.00
C ALA A 247 -3.53 6.55 11.00
N PRO A 248 -3.04 6.50 9.74
CA PRO A 248 -3.26 7.60 8.79
C PRO A 248 -4.75 7.77 8.43
N ILE A 249 -5.53 6.70 8.44
CA ILE A 249 -6.98 6.75 8.22
C ILE A 249 -7.67 7.42 9.41
N TRP A 250 -7.25 7.07 10.62
CA TRP A 250 -7.83 7.63 11.84
C TRP A 250 -7.46 9.11 12.03
N ILE A 251 -6.20 9.47 11.78
CA ILE A 251 -5.71 10.85 11.82
C ILE A 251 -6.44 11.68 10.75
N ALA A 252 -6.54 11.20 9.50
CA ALA A 252 -7.28 11.90 8.46
C ALA A 252 -8.74 12.17 8.86
N LYS A 253 -9.46 11.14 9.35
CA LYS A 253 -10.83 11.30 9.82
C LYS A 253 -10.94 12.28 10.99
N GLY A 254 -10.01 12.23 11.94
CA GLY A 254 -9.97 13.15 13.08
C GLY A 254 -9.77 14.59 12.64
N LEU A 255 -8.79 14.84 11.76
CA LEU A 255 -8.51 16.16 11.20
C LEU A 255 -9.70 16.68 10.37
N ASP A 256 -10.28 15.85 9.50
CA ASP A 256 -11.43 16.22 8.66
C ASP A 256 -12.66 16.54 9.52
N ASN A 257 -12.95 15.77 10.56
CA ASN A 257 -14.06 16.04 11.48
C ASN A 257 -13.85 17.31 12.31
N LEU A 258 -12.64 17.50 12.86
CA LEU A 258 -12.31 18.68 13.66
C LEU A 258 -12.37 19.95 12.82
N SER A 259 -11.69 19.95 11.69
CA SER A 259 -11.64 21.09 10.78
C SER A 259 -13.00 21.37 10.14
N GLY A 260 -13.77 20.32 9.79
CA GLY A 260 -15.12 20.48 9.26
C GLY A 260 -16.06 21.20 10.24
N LYS A 261 -15.95 20.90 11.54
CA LYS A 261 -16.67 21.62 12.60
C LYS A 261 -16.13 23.03 12.82
N LEU A 262 -14.82 23.19 12.97
CA LEU A 262 -14.18 24.47 13.26
C LEU A 262 -14.39 25.50 12.15
N PHE A 263 -14.36 25.03 10.90
CA PHE A 263 -14.48 25.88 9.72
C PHE A 263 -15.88 25.84 9.10
N ASN A 264 -16.82 25.04 9.62
CA ASN A 264 -18.15 24.84 9.04
C ASN A 264 -18.07 24.60 7.52
N THR A 265 -17.29 23.61 7.10
CA THR A 265 -16.99 23.34 5.69
C THR A 265 -16.75 21.85 5.47
N ASN A 266 -17.36 21.28 4.43
CA ASN A 266 -17.14 19.90 4.04
C ASN A 266 -15.78 19.77 3.32
N VAL A 267 -14.93 18.91 3.88
CA VAL A 267 -13.56 18.65 3.43
C VAL A 267 -13.39 17.21 2.92
N ASN A 268 -14.47 16.54 2.57
CA ASN A 268 -14.43 15.13 2.16
C ASN A 268 -14.00 14.94 0.70
N LEU A 269 -14.14 15.97 -0.14
CA LEU A 269 -13.74 15.90 -1.54
C LEU A 269 -12.24 16.08 -1.73
N ASP A 270 -11.71 15.47 -2.79
CA ASP A 270 -10.30 15.56 -3.17
C ASP A 270 -9.92 17.01 -3.56
N PRO A 271 -8.71 17.50 -3.18
CA PRO A 271 -8.25 18.84 -3.53
C PRO A 271 -8.30 19.17 -5.03
N MET A 272 -8.02 18.20 -5.91
CA MET A 272 -8.04 18.45 -7.35
C MET A 272 -9.46 18.65 -7.87
N LEU A 273 -10.46 18.01 -7.26
CA LEU A 273 -11.86 18.26 -7.57
C LEU A 273 -12.31 19.62 -7.02
N LEU A 274 -11.89 19.97 -5.80
CA LEU A 274 -12.19 21.28 -5.19
C LEU A 274 -11.55 22.45 -5.96
N ALA A 275 -10.44 22.21 -6.65
CA ALA A 275 -9.75 23.18 -7.49
C ALA A 275 -10.30 23.25 -8.93
N ASP A 276 -11.20 22.35 -9.33
CA ASP A 276 -11.78 22.33 -10.67
C ASP A 276 -12.81 23.46 -10.82
N LYS A 277 -12.45 24.48 -11.61
CA LYS A 277 -13.31 25.63 -11.90
C LYS A 277 -14.63 25.25 -12.54
N GLN A 278 -14.63 24.25 -13.41
CA GLN A 278 -15.85 23.80 -14.07
C GLN A 278 -16.78 23.10 -13.07
N PHE A 279 -16.23 22.31 -12.15
CA PHE A 279 -17.00 21.70 -11.06
C PHE A 279 -17.64 22.74 -10.15
N VAL A 280 -16.87 23.73 -9.71
CA VAL A 280 -17.38 24.83 -8.88
C VAL A 280 -18.47 25.63 -9.61
N LYS A 281 -18.29 25.88 -10.91
CA LYS A 281 -19.30 26.55 -11.75
C LYS A 281 -20.59 25.75 -11.86
N GLU A 282 -20.51 24.44 -12.11
CA GLU A 282 -21.70 23.59 -12.23
C GLU A 282 -22.50 23.51 -10.92
N ILE A 283 -21.84 23.56 -9.76
CA ILE A 283 -22.53 23.67 -8.46
C ILE A 283 -23.25 25.02 -8.35
N LYS A 284 -22.56 26.10 -8.72
CA LYS A 284 -23.10 27.46 -8.65
C LYS A 284 -24.32 27.65 -9.56
N ASP A 285 -24.28 27.07 -10.74
CA ASP A 285 -25.34 27.17 -11.74
C ASP A 285 -26.42 26.08 -11.55
N GLY A 286 -26.27 25.18 -10.57
CA GLY A 286 -27.20 24.07 -10.31
C GLY A 286 -27.26 23.03 -11.44
N SER A 287 -26.26 22.99 -12.32
CA SER A 287 -26.23 22.16 -13.53
C SER A 287 -25.50 20.82 -13.34
N LEU A 288 -24.93 20.55 -12.16
CA LEU A 288 -24.27 19.29 -11.85
C LEU A 288 -25.28 18.14 -11.76
N GLN A 289 -25.35 17.32 -12.81
CA GLN A 289 -26.21 16.13 -12.85
C GLN A 289 -25.49 14.92 -12.24
N ILE A 290 -25.98 14.46 -11.09
CA ILE A 290 -25.50 13.25 -10.41
C ILE A 290 -26.61 12.20 -10.49
N PRO A 291 -26.36 10.98 -11.02
CA PRO A 291 -27.37 9.94 -11.08
C PRO A 291 -27.77 9.48 -9.66
N GLU A 292 -29.05 9.25 -9.39
CA GLU A 292 -29.54 8.82 -8.07
C GLU A 292 -29.34 7.32 -7.79
N SER A 293 -29.40 6.49 -8.84
CA SER A 293 -29.27 5.04 -8.75
C SER A 293 -28.77 4.45 -10.08
N ASN A 294 -28.66 3.12 -10.16
CA ASN A 294 -28.24 2.40 -11.36
C ASN A 294 -26.91 2.90 -11.94
N TYR A 295 -25.94 3.14 -11.05
CA TYR A 295 -24.67 3.79 -11.39
C TYR A 295 -23.94 3.09 -12.53
N ILE A 296 -23.93 1.76 -12.55
CA ILE A 296 -23.27 0.98 -13.59
C ILE A 296 -23.91 1.23 -14.96
N GLU A 297 -25.23 1.25 -15.03
CA GLU A 297 -25.94 1.49 -16.28
C GLU A 297 -25.75 2.93 -16.77
N TYR A 298 -25.79 3.90 -15.86
CA TYR A 298 -25.48 5.29 -16.18
C TYR A 298 -24.07 5.42 -16.77
N LEU A 299 -23.08 4.76 -16.16
CA LEU A 299 -21.68 4.77 -16.61
C LEU A 299 -21.47 4.08 -17.95
N ASP A 300 -22.27 3.06 -18.26
CA ASP A 300 -22.26 2.36 -19.55
C ASP A 300 -22.87 3.23 -20.66
N LYS A 301 -23.95 3.99 -20.35
CA LYS A 301 -24.62 4.88 -21.30
C LYS A 301 -23.92 6.23 -21.50
N ASN A 302 -23.22 6.72 -20.48
CA ASN A 302 -22.62 8.06 -20.46
C ASN A 302 -21.12 8.02 -20.14
N PRO A 303 -20.30 7.26 -20.89
CA PRO A 303 -18.90 7.01 -20.53
C PRO A 303 -18.02 8.25 -20.58
N ASP A 304 -18.42 9.29 -21.32
CA ASP A 304 -17.68 10.55 -21.43
C ASP A 304 -18.21 11.67 -20.54
N SER A 305 -19.27 11.38 -19.77
CA SER A 305 -19.80 12.30 -18.77
C SER A 305 -18.73 12.65 -17.74
N LYS A 306 -18.89 13.83 -17.12
CA LYS A 306 -18.03 14.24 -16.01
C LYS A 306 -18.04 13.23 -14.88
N ILE A 307 -19.22 12.70 -14.53
CA ILE A 307 -19.39 11.67 -13.51
C ILE A 307 -18.61 10.41 -13.87
N ALA A 308 -18.64 9.95 -15.14
CA ALA A 308 -17.84 8.81 -15.57
C ALA A 308 -16.33 9.05 -15.42
N LYS A 309 -15.83 10.23 -15.80
CA LYS A 309 -14.42 10.61 -15.63
C LYS A 309 -14.02 10.69 -14.15
N LEU A 310 -14.91 11.19 -13.28
CA LEU A 310 -14.68 11.21 -11.84
C LEU A 310 -14.67 9.80 -11.25
N CYS A 311 -15.61 8.94 -11.65
CA CYS A 311 -15.65 7.53 -11.23
C CYS A 311 -14.44 6.73 -11.75
N GLU A 312 -13.95 7.04 -12.95
CA GLU A 312 -12.71 6.48 -13.49
C GLU A 312 -11.52 6.83 -12.59
N LYS A 313 -11.43 8.11 -12.19
CA LYS A 313 -10.33 8.61 -11.36
C LYS A 313 -10.39 8.17 -9.90
N TYR A 314 -11.56 8.25 -9.25
CA TYR A 314 -11.69 8.08 -7.80
C TYR A 314 -12.31 6.74 -7.40
N CYS A 315 -13.20 6.18 -8.22
CA CYS A 315 -13.87 4.93 -7.92
C CYS A 315 -13.12 3.71 -8.48
N GLY A 316 -12.27 3.89 -9.50
CA GLY A 316 -11.50 2.81 -10.13
C GLY A 316 -12.26 2.12 -11.26
N VAL A 317 -13.26 2.79 -11.83
CA VAL A 317 -13.91 2.34 -13.08
C VAL A 317 -12.89 2.40 -14.20
N LYS A 318 -12.84 1.38 -15.07
CA LYS A 318 -11.94 1.38 -16.22
C LYS A 318 -12.73 1.34 -17.50
N TYR A 319 -12.26 2.11 -18.48
CA TYR A 319 -12.82 2.16 -19.82
C TYR A 319 -11.77 1.66 -20.81
N LEU A 320 -12.23 0.98 -21.86
CA LEU A 320 -11.47 0.65 -23.04
C LEU A 320 -11.20 1.92 -23.87
N LYS A 321 -10.33 1.82 -24.87
CA LYS A 321 -10.00 2.96 -25.76
C LYS A 321 -11.23 3.53 -26.47
N ASN A 322 -12.21 2.68 -26.80
CA ASN A 322 -13.48 3.07 -27.41
C ASN A 322 -14.52 3.59 -26.38
N ARG A 323 -14.11 3.88 -25.14
CA ARG A 323 -14.95 4.36 -24.04
C ARG A 323 -16.07 3.39 -23.61
N VAL A 324 -16.04 2.15 -24.06
CA VAL A 324 -16.84 1.07 -23.47
C VAL A 324 -16.23 0.70 -22.12
N ARG A 325 -17.04 0.51 -21.08
CA ARG A 325 -16.55 0.05 -19.79
C ARG A 325 -15.85 -1.30 -19.93
N ASP A 326 -14.65 -1.46 -19.37
CA ASP A 326 -13.90 -2.72 -19.49
C ASP A 326 -14.68 -3.86 -18.81
N PRO A 327 -15.19 -4.84 -19.57
CA PRO A 327 -16.07 -5.86 -19.02
C PRO A 327 -15.30 -6.90 -18.20
N ARG A 328 -13.97 -6.90 -18.27
CA ARG A 328 -13.08 -7.78 -17.49
C ARG A 328 -12.94 -7.31 -16.04
N GLU A 329 -13.30 -6.07 -15.74
CA GLU A 329 -13.10 -5.44 -14.43
C GLU A 329 -14.42 -5.39 -13.64
N PHE A 330 -14.31 -5.64 -12.34
CA PHE A 330 -15.44 -5.52 -11.42
C PHE A 330 -15.56 -4.07 -10.95
N VAL A 331 -16.78 -3.54 -10.92
CA VAL A 331 -17.04 -2.18 -10.43
C VAL A 331 -17.70 -2.24 -9.05
N ASP A 332 -17.08 -1.61 -8.07
CA ASP A 332 -17.66 -1.47 -6.75
C ASP A 332 -18.75 -0.39 -6.74
N GLU A 333 -19.99 -0.81 -6.95
CA GLU A 333 -21.17 0.06 -6.93
C GLU A 333 -21.34 0.78 -5.58
N LYS A 334 -20.95 0.15 -4.46
CA LYS A 334 -21.00 0.78 -3.12
C LYS A 334 -19.98 1.90 -3.01
N LYS A 335 -18.78 1.70 -3.55
CA LYS A 335 -17.75 2.76 -3.61
C LYS A 335 -18.21 3.94 -4.47
N ILE A 336 -18.84 3.68 -5.61
CA ILE A 336 -19.43 4.74 -6.45
C ILE A 336 -20.52 5.49 -5.67
N GLY A 337 -21.49 4.78 -5.10
CA GLY A 337 -22.58 5.40 -4.34
C GLY A 337 -22.07 6.34 -3.26
N LYS A 338 -21.15 5.87 -2.41
CA LYS A 338 -20.52 6.70 -1.37
C LYS A 338 -19.83 7.95 -1.94
N PHE A 339 -19.12 7.81 -3.06
CA PHE A 339 -18.45 8.95 -3.68
C PHE A 339 -19.46 9.98 -4.22
N LEU A 340 -20.51 9.52 -4.91
CA LEU A 340 -21.57 10.39 -5.43
C LEU A 340 -22.38 11.05 -4.31
N ASP A 341 -22.62 10.35 -3.20
CA ASP A 341 -23.26 10.91 -2.01
C ASP A 341 -22.45 12.07 -1.43
N GLU A 342 -21.11 11.92 -1.34
CA GLU A 342 -20.23 13.01 -0.90
C GLU A 342 -20.24 14.19 -1.88
N LEU A 343 -20.32 13.94 -3.20
CA LEU A 343 -20.48 15.01 -4.19
C LEU A 343 -21.80 15.77 -3.99
N ARG A 344 -22.92 15.06 -3.81
CA ARG A 344 -24.24 15.67 -3.56
C ARG A 344 -24.22 16.49 -2.27
N LYS A 345 -23.68 15.90 -1.19
CA LYS A 345 -23.58 16.56 0.12
C LYS A 345 -22.76 17.85 0.03
N PHE A 346 -21.58 17.79 -0.57
CA PHE A 346 -20.74 18.98 -0.77
C PHE A 346 -21.46 20.04 -1.61
N SER A 347 -22.09 19.65 -2.71
CA SER A 347 -22.79 20.58 -3.61
C SER A 347 -23.94 21.30 -2.90
N LYS A 348 -24.72 20.57 -2.09
CA LYS A 348 -25.82 21.12 -1.28
C LYS A 348 -25.30 22.13 -0.25
N GLU A 349 -24.25 21.77 0.49
CA GLU A 349 -23.67 22.66 1.51
C GLU A 349 -23.00 23.90 0.88
N ALA A 350 -22.33 23.73 -0.26
CA ALA A 350 -21.71 24.83 -0.99
C ALA A 350 -22.76 25.81 -1.53
N ALA A 351 -23.88 25.31 -2.08
CA ALA A 351 -24.99 26.15 -2.52
C ALA A 351 -25.64 26.90 -1.33
N ALA A 352 -25.83 26.22 -0.20
CA ALA A 352 -26.39 26.82 1.01
C ALA A 352 -25.47 27.88 1.67
N SER A 353 -24.18 27.90 1.33
CA SER A 353 -23.20 28.85 1.90
C SER A 353 -23.36 30.30 1.42
N GLY A 354 -24.17 30.55 0.38
CA GLY A 354 -24.33 31.86 -0.26
C GLY A 354 -23.17 32.28 -1.17
N ASN A 355 -22.00 31.63 -1.08
CA ASN A 355 -20.86 31.89 -1.98
C ASN A 355 -20.05 30.60 -2.25
N VAL A 356 -20.45 29.89 -3.31
CA VAL A 356 -19.86 28.61 -3.73
C VAL A 356 -18.35 28.72 -3.97
N ASP A 357 -17.89 29.79 -4.62
CA ASP A 357 -16.47 30.04 -4.91
C ASP A 357 -15.64 30.14 -3.62
N LYS A 358 -16.11 30.92 -2.65
CA LYS A 358 -15.46 31.10 -1.35
C LYS A 358 -15.48 29.81 -0.55
N TYR A 359 -16.60 29.10 -0.55
CA TYR A 359 -16.75 27.81 0.13
C TYR A 359 -15.79 26.75 -0.43
N ALA A 360 -15.74 26.59 -1.76
CA ALA A 360 -14.84 25.64 -2.41
C ALA A 360 -13.36 25.96 -2.18
N LYS A 361 -12.97 27.25 -2.25
CA LYS A 361 -11.60 27.69 -1.90
C LYS A 361 -11.24 27.41 -0.45
N LYS A 362 -12.19 27.60 0.48
CA LYS A 362 -12.00 27.30 1.90
C LYS A 362 -11.83 25.79 2.11
N ALA A 363 -12.72 24.98 1.54
CA ALA A 363 -12.65 23.53 1.57
C ALA A 363 -11.31 23.02 1.02
N LEU A 364 -10.85 23.56 -0.12
CA LEU A 364 -9.57 23.23 -0.74
C LEU A 364 -8.40 23.48 0.22
N LYS A 365 -8.34 24.67 0.82
CA LYS A 365 -7.25 25.04 1.75
C LYS A 365 -7.25 24.13 2.99
N VAL A 366 -8.41 23.95 3.61
CA VAL A 366 -8.54 23.13 4.82
C VAL A 366 -8.23 21.67 4.53
N LYS A 367 -8.77 21.09 3.45
CA LYS A 367 -8.47 19.71 3.06
C LYS A 367 -7.00 19.51 2.73
N SER A 368 -6.39 20.45 2.01
CA SER A 368 -4.96 20.40 1.70
C SER A 368 -4.11 20.44 2.97
N ALA A 369 -4.47 21.32 3.93
CA ALA A 369 -3.81 21.38 5.23
C ALA A 369 -3.98 20.08 6.03
N ASN A 370 -5.18 19.48 6.04
CA ASN A 370 -5.42 18.19 6.70
C ASN A 370 -4.58 17.06 6.10
N ILE A 371 -4.47 17.00 4.77
CA ILE A 371 -3.62 16.01 4.09
C ILE A 371 -2.16 16.19 4.50
N LEU A 372 -1.64 17.42 4.42
CA LEU A 372 -0.26 17.72 4.80
C LEU A 372 0.01 17.43 6.29
N ALA A 373 -0.92 17.79 7.17
CA ALA A 373 -0.84 17.50 8.59
C ALA A 373 -0.89 15.98 8.85
N ASN A 374 -1.77 15.24 8.18
CA ASN A 374 -1.82 13.78 8.30
C ASN A 374 -0.50 13.14 7.88
N VAL A 375 0.07 13.56 6.74
CA VAL A 375 1.36 13.09 6.25
C VAL A 375 2.46 13.44 7.24
N GLY A 376 2.52 14.69 7.72
CA GLY A 376 3.52 15.14 8.69
C GLY A 376 3.44 14.37 10.01
N ILE A 377 2.25 14.25 10.60
CA ILE A 377 2.01 13.51 11.85
C ILE A 377 2.35 12.03 11.66
N SER A 378 1.83 11.39 10.62
CA SER A 378 2.09 9.95 10.37
C SER A 378 3.58 9.70 10.15
N SER A 379 4.25 10.56 9.38
CA SER A 379 5.70 10.47 9.15
C SER A 379 6.48 10.68 10.44
N PHE A 380 6.10 11.65 11.27
CA PHE A 380 6.75 11.90 12.55
C PHE A 380 6.59 10.72 13.51
N LEU A 381 5.39 10.12 13.58
CA LEU A 381 5.13 8.94 14.38
C LEU A 381 6.00 7.75 13.95
N LEU A 382 6.13 7.51 12.64
CA LEU A 382 6.93 6.41 12.08
C LEU A 382 8.44 6.65 12.18
N ALA A 383 8.90 7.86 11.84
CA ALA A 383 10.30 8.17 11.68
C ALA A 383 11.00 8.56 12.99
N ALA A 384 10.28 9.19 13.93
CA ALA A 384 10.86 9.73 15.15
C ALA A 384 10.32 9.07 16.43
N VAL A 385 9.01 8.94 16.56
CA VAL A 385 8.39 8.41 17.79
C VAL A 385 8.62 6.91 17.92
N LEU A 386 8.29 6.14 16.90
CA LEU A 386 8.43 4.68 16.94
C LEU A 386 9.87 4.24 17.24
N PRO A 387 10.93 4.75 16.57
CA PRO A 387 12.30 4.37 16.89
C PRO A 387 12.70 4.72 18.33
N LYS A 388 12.29 5.88 18.85
CA LYS A 388 12.55 6.26 20.26
C LYS A 388 11.88 5.30 21.24
N VAL A 389 10.62 4.95 21.00
CA VAL A 389 9.89 3.97 21.83
C VAL A 389 10.57 2.60 21.76
N THR A 390 11.01 2.19 20.56
CA THR A 390 11.80 0.97 20.37
C THR A 390 13.11 1.00 21.15
N PHE A 391 13.85 2.11 21.15
CA PHE A 391 15.09 2.24 21.93
C PHE A 391 14.86 2.19 23.44
N ILE A 392 13.78 2.82 23.93
CA ILE A 392 13.39 2.74 25.35
C ILE A 392 13.07 1.29 25.73
N LEU A 393 12.29 0.59 24.90
CA LEU A 393 11.97 -0.82 25.11
C LEU A 393 13.23 -1.69 25.12
N ARG A 394 14.12 -1.48 24.15
CA ARG A 394 15.42 -2.16 24.04
C ARG A 394 16.23 -1.98 25.30
N LYS A 395 16.48 -0.74 25.73
CA LYS A 395 17.27 -0.45 26.93
C LYS A 395 16.65 -1.06 28.18
N LYS A 396 15.32 -1.00 28.31
CA LYS A 396 14.60 -1.58 29.44
C LYS A 396 14.77 -3.11 29.52
N VAL A 397 14.82 -3.80 28.38
CA VAL A 397 14.82 -5.26 28.34
C VAL A 397 16.24 -5.84 28.25
N THR A 398 17.20 -5.10 27.72
CA THR A 398 18.58 -5.56 27.48
C THR A 398 19.64 -4.87 28.34
N GLY A 399 19.32 -3.71 28.93
CA GLY A 399 20.29 -2.86 29.63
C GLY A 399 21.24 -2.08 28.72
N SER A 400 21.21 -2.28 27.40
CA SER A 400 22.10 -1.64 26.43
C SER A 400 21.34 -0.82 25.39
N ASP A 401 22.03 0.16 24.81
CA ASP A 401 21.54 0.94 23.67
C ASP A 401 21.85 0.24 22.31
N ALA A 402 22.73 -0.77 22.31
CA ALA A 402 23.20 -1.51 21.15
C ALA A 402 22.11 -2.36 20.48
N GLU A 403 22.16 -2.48 19.15
CA GLU A 403 21.27 -3.38 18.40
C GLU A 403 21.30 -4.81 18.99
N PRO A 404 20.14 -5.38 19.38
CA PRO A 404 20.11 -6.67 20.05
C PRO A 404 20.79 -7.79 19.29
N GLY A 405 20.67 -7.82 17.96
CA GLY A 405 21.33 -8.85 17.16
C GLY A 405 22.85 -8.72 17.05
N LEU A 406 23.42 -7.57 17.44
CA LEU A 406 24.87 -7.34 17.45
C LEU A 406 25.50 -7.55 18.83
N MET A 407 24.67 -7.71 19.87
CA MET A 407 25.12 -8.12 21.20
C MET A 407 25.51 -9.59 21.21
N ALA A 408 26.61 -9.90 21.90
CA ALA A 408 27.22 -11.24 21.97
C ALA A 408 26.31 -12.27 22.65
#